data_AF-A0A1W1C6A3-F1
#
_entry.id   AF-A0A1W1C6A3-F1
#
_cell.length_a   1.000
_cell.length_b   1.000
_cell.length_c   1.000
_cell.angle_alpha   90.00
_cell.angle_beta   90.00
_cell.angle_gamma   90.00
#
_symmetry.space_group_name_H-M   'P 1'
#
loop_
_entity.id
_entity.type
_entity.pdbx_description
1 polymer ?
#
loop_
_entity_poly.entity_id
_entity_poly.type
_entity_poly.pdbx_seq_one_letter_code
_entity_poly.pdbx_strand_id
1 'polypeptide(L)'
;MGISTGCCSLGDKYCHPEYPQENQTESTNQKLSDKPTELEVSKLYVATFNRAPDSEGLNYWKNISNLNIEEISKSFFDQNETKKIYPDSISNREFITATYKNLFNREPDLDGLEYWEKDLNNETYSKDVFIQTLINGAKGDDASILENKASAGVSFANANINDSNLSFSIIEDITADKSSLISAKDKILGYNK
;
A
#
# COMPACT_ATOMS: atom_id res chain seq x y z
N MET A 1 0.64 -8.74 47.06
CA MET A 1 -0.67 -8.09 47.31
C MET A 1 -0.93 -7.17 46.13
N GLY A 2 -1.94 -7.30 45.28
CA GLY A 2 -2.85 -8.41 44.99
C GLY A 2 -2.99 -8.48 43.47
N ILE A 3 -3.13 -9.70 42.94
CA ILE A 3 -3.49 -9.93 41.54
C ILE A 3 -4.98 -9.63 41.39
N SER A 4 -5.31 -8.52 40.72
CA SER A 4 -6.69 -8.25 40.33
C SER A 4 -7.01 -9.10 39.11
N THR A 5 -7.78 -10.14 39.39
CA THR A 5 -8.55 -11.02 38.50
C THR A 5 -8.87 -10.45 37.13
N GLY A 6 -8.41 -11.18 36.10
CA GLY A 6 -9.04 -11.18 34.79
C GLY A 6 -10.47 -11.74 34.89
N CYS A 7 -11.38 -11.12 34.15
CA CYS A 7 -12.68 -11.67 33.83
C CYS A 7 -12.79 -11.74 32.30
N CYS A 8 -12.36 -12.86 31.72
CA CYS A 8 -12.92 -13.31 30.44
C CYS A 8 -14.20 -14.08 30.78
N SER A 9 -15.36 -13.43 30.64
CA SER A 9 -16.65 -14.14 30.66
C SER A 9 -16.87 -14.76 29.29
N LEU A 10 -17.21 -16.04 29.28
CA LEU A 10 -17.58 -16.83 28.10
C LEU A 10 -18.81 -16.21 27.42
N GLY A 11 -18.64 -15.59 26.25
CA GLY A 11 -19.77 -15.05 25.47
C GLY A 11 -19.44 -14.19 24.25
N ASP A 12 -18.28 -13.52 24.21
CA ASP A 12 -18.02 -12.51 23.17
C ASP A 12 -17.01 -13.00 22.11
N LYS A 13 -17.42 -12.98 20.84
CA LYS A 13 -16.64 -13.46 19.67
C LYS A 13 -15.50 -12.53 19.21
N TYR A 14 -15.15 -11.50 19.99
CA TYR A 14 -14.11 -10.55 19.58
C TYR A 14 -13.26 -10.12 20.79
N CYS A 15 -12.09 -10.74 20.95
CA CYS A 15 -11.05 -10.22 21.83
C CYS A 15 -10.44 -8.96 21.20
N HIS A 16 -10.67 -7.79 21.80
CA HIS A 16 -9.96 -6.57 21.48
C HIS A 16 -8.65 -6.54 22.30
N PRO A 17 -7.47 -6.31 21.70
CA PRO A 17 -6.25 -6.11 22.48
C PRO A 17 -6.31 -4.75 23.20
N GLU A 18 -6.11 -4.75 24.52
CA GLU A 18 -5.91 -3.53 25.30
C GLU A 18 -4.59 -2.85 24.86
N TYR A 19 -4.66 -1.58 24.43
CA TYR A 19 -3.49 -0.75 24.17
C TYR A 19 -2.92 -0.21 25.51
N PRO A 20 -1.65 -0.49 25.89
CA PRO A 20 -1.03 0.12 27.04
C PRO A 20 -0.63 1.58 26.75
N GLN A 21 -0.82 2.45 27.74
CA GLN A 21 -0.46 3.88 27.69
C GLN A 21 1.07 4.09 27.66
N GLU A 22 1.52 5.01 26.79
CA GLU A 22 2.93 5.39 26.57
C GLU A 22 3.59 6.00 27.81
N ASN A 23 4.85 5.61 28.08
CA ASN A 23 5.77 6.38 28.92
C ASN A 23 6.99 6.77 28.09
N GLN A 24 7.23 8.08 28.02
CA GLN A 24 8.27 8.75 27.22
C GLN A 24 9.65 8.62 27.85
N THR A 25 10.57 7.88 27.22
CA THR A 25 12.03 8.14 27.20
C THR A 25 12.74 7.16 26.25
N GLU A 26 12.66 7.33 24.93
CA GLU A 26 13.49 6.55 23.98
C GLU A 26 13.57 7.18 22.56
N SER A 27 13.79 8.49 22.45
CA SER A 27 13.57 9.26 21.21
C SER A 27 14.62 9.16 20.10
N THR A 28 15.62 8.26 20.17
CA THR A 28 16.67 8.21 19.12
C THR A 28 16.96 6.84 18.53
N ASN A 29 16.66 5.73 19.23
CA ASN A 29 16.92 4.38 18.72
C ASN A 29 15.67 3.66 18.19
N GLN A 30 14.46 4.17 18.47
CA GLN A 30 13.21 3.59 17.98
C GLN A 30 12.89 4.04 16.54
N LYS A 31 13.34 5.25 16.13
CA LYS A 31 13.05 5.79 14.79
C LYS A 31 13.76 5.08 13.63
N LEU A 32 14.80 4.28 13.90
CA LEU A 32 15.47 3.48 12.86
C LEU A 32 14.75 2.16 12.56
N SER A 33 13.92 1.61 13.46
CA SER A 33 13.21 0.36 13.21
C SER A 33 11.97 0.52 12.32
N ASP A 34 11.51 1.76 12.11
CA ASP A 34 10.21 2.04 11.49
C ASP A 34 10.34 2.71 10.11
N LYS A 35 11.55 2.71 9.52
CA LYS A 35 11.74 3.21 8.16
C LYS A 35 11.10 2.23 7.16
N PRO A 36 10.32 2.75 6.19
CA PRO A 36 9.70 1.89 5.19
C PRO A 36 10.77 1.27 4.28
N THR A 37 10.50 0.07 3.81
CA THR A 37 11.28 -0.59 2.76
C THR A 37 10.91 -0.03 1.38
N GLU A 38 11.78 -0.29 0.38
CA GLU A 38 11.49 0.07 -1.02
C GLU A 38 10.24 -0.64 -1.55
N LEU A 39 10.05 -1.91 -1.12
CA LEU A 39 8.88 -2.70 -1.50
C LEU A 39 7.60 -2.11 -0.92
N GLU A 40 7.58 -1.71 0.36
CA GLU A 40 6.40 -1.10 0.97
C GLU A 40 6.03 0.23 0.29
N VAL A 41 7.01 1.11 0.05
CA VAL A 41 6.76 2.34 -0.71
C VAL A 41 6.25 2.02 -2.11
N SER A 42 6.87 1.06 -2.81
CA SER A 42 6.43 0.68 -4.15
C SER A 42 5.02 0.09 -4.16
N LYS A 43 4.59 -0.63 -3.12
CA LYS A 43 3.21 -1.12 -2.98
C LYS A 43 2.22 0.04 -2.86
N LEU A 44 2.56 1.10 -2.13
CA LEU A 44 1.72 2.32 -2.06
C LEU A 44 1.61 3.03 -3.42
N TYR A 45 2.70 3.11 -4.19
CA TYR A 45 2.66 3.66 -5.55
C TYR A 45 1.77 2.82 -6.47
N VAL A 46 1.91 1.49 -6.42
CA VAL A 46 1.05 0.58 -7.19
C VAL A 46 -0.41 0.78 -6.79
N ALA A 47 -0.73 0.72 -5.49
CA ALA A 47 -2.10 0.85 -4.99
C ALA A 47 -2.77 2.16 -5.39
N THR A 48 -2.05 3.27 -5.22
CA THR A 48 -2.62 4.62 -5.34
C THR A 48 -2.60 5.09 -6.78
N PHE A 49 -1.53 4.81 -7.53
CA PHE A 49 -1.25 5.42 -8.81
C PHE A 49 -1.19 4.44 -9.99
N ASN A 50 -1.20 3.13 -9.74
CA ASN A 50 -0.99 2.09 -10.77
C ASN A 50 0.30 2.27 -11.59
N ARG A 51 1.37 2.80 -10.96
CA ARG A 51 2.67 2.99 -11.60
C ARG A 51 3.81 2.67 -10.68
N ALA A 52 4.99 2.51 -11.26
CA ALA A 52 6.24 2.45 -10.52
C ALA A 52 6.61 3.82 -9.92
N PRO A 53 7.26 3.84 -8.74
CA PRO A 53 7.94 5.04 -8.28
C PRO A 53 9.14 5.34 -9.19
N ASP A 54 9.43 6.62 -9.41
CA ASP A 54 10.75 7.02 -9.92
C ASP A 54 11.81 6.95 -8.81
N SER A 55 13.07 7.09 -9.21
CA SER A 55 14.24 7.03 -8.30
C SER A 55 14.19 8.06 -7.18
N GLU A 56 13.82 9.30 -7.50
CA GLU A 56 13.80 10.42 -6.55
C GLU A 56 12.67 10.25 -5.53
N GLY A 57 11.47 9.89 -6.01
CA GLY A 57 10.30 9.61 -5.19
C GLY A 57 10.53 8.44 -4.24
N LEU A 58 11.08 7.32 -4.73
CA LEU A 58 11.39 6.16 -3.89
C LEU A 58 12.39 6.52 -2.78
N ASN A 59 13.47 7.23 -3.15
CA ASN A 59 14.48 7.68 -2.20
C ASN A 59 13.92 8.70 -1.19
N TYR A 60 13.07 9.63 -1.64
CA TYR A 60 12.45 10.61 -0.77
C TYR A 60 11.65 9.95 0.34
N TRP A 61 10.72 9.06 -0.02
CA TRP A 61 9.87 8.40 0.97
C TRP A 61 10.65 7.50 1.92
N LYS A 62 11.63 6.75 1.41
CA LYS A 62 12.46 5.84 2.21
C LYS A 62 13.43 6.54 3.15
N ASN A 63 14.11 7.58 2.66
CA ASN A 63 15.31 8.12 3.32
C ASN A 63 15.16 9.56 3.81
N ILE A 64 14.33 10.38 3.17
CA ILE A 64 14.27 11.83 3.39
C ILE A 64 13.04 12.23 4.23
N SER A 65 11.89 11.62 3.97
CA SER A 65 10.60 11.98 4.59
C SER A 65 10.63 11.88 6.13
N ASN A 66 11.42 10.93 6.66
CA ASN A 66 11.43 10.53 8.07
C ASN A 66 10.06 10.07 8.60
N LEU A 67 9.17 9.64 7.71
CA LEU A 67 7.86 9.08 7.99
C LEU A 67 7.90 7.55 7.98
N ASN A 68 7.06 6.91 8.79
CA ASN A 68 6.78 5.47 8.68
C ASN A 68 5.79 5.18 7.54
N ILE A 69 5.49 3.90 7.28
CA ILE A 69 4.67 3.53 6.13
C ILE A 69 3.22 4.01 6.25
N GLU A 70 2.66 4.03 7.45
CA GLU A 70 1.31 4.51 7.73
C GLU A 70 1.19 6.01 7.43
N GLU A 71 2.16 6.80 7.90
CA GLU A 71 2.25 8.24 7.66
C GLU A 71 2.45 8.56 6.17
N ILE A 72 3.24 7.76 5.46
CA ILE A 72 3.43 7.91 4.01
C ILE A 72 2.14 7.63 3.26
N SER A 73 1.44 6.55 3.62
CA SER A 73 0.15 6.20 3.02
C SER A 73 -0.86 7.33 3.15
N LYS A 74 -0.93 7.96 4.33
CA LYS A 74 -1.74 9.16 4.54
C LYS A 74 -1.27 10.35 3.69
N SER A 75 0.04 10.62 3.67
CA SER A 75 0.63 11.74 2.92
C SER A 75 0.45 11.63 1.40
N PHE A 76 0.26 10.42 0.86
CA PHE A 76 -0.07 10.24 -0.55
C PHE A 76 -1.39 10.92 -0.92
N PHE A 77 -2.40 10.93 -0.05
CA PHE A 77 -3.68 11.60 -0.34
C PHE A 77 -3.60 13.13 -0.36
N ASP A 78 -2.54 13.70 0.20
CA ASP A 78 -2.30 15.14 0.11
C ASP A 78 -1.73 15.58 -1.25
N GLN A 79 -1.17 14.63 -2.02
CA GLN A 79 -0.51 14.91 -3.29
C GLN A 79 -1.48 15.34 -4.38
N ASN A 80 -1.03 16.28 -5.21
CA ASN A 80 -1.81 16.76 -6.36
C ASN A 80 -2.12 15.66 -7.37
N GLU A 81 -1.25 14.66 -7.50
CA GLU A 81 -1.48 13.50 -8.36
C GLU A 81 -2.67 12.67 -7.86
N THR A 82 -2.71 12.35 -6.56
CA THR A 82 -3.81 11.59 -5.94
C THR A 82 -5.12 12.34 -6.06
N LYS A 83 -5.14 13.65 -5.82
CA LYS A 83 -6.35 14.48 -5.96
C LYS A 83 -6.86 14.57 -7.40
N LYS A 84 -6.00 14.35 -8.40
CA LYS A 84 -6.40 14.26 -9.81
C LYS A 84 -7.01 12.89 -10.15
N ILE A 85 -6.46 11.81 -9.61
CA ILE A 85 -6.92 10.44 -9.86
C ILE A 85 -8.20 10.16 -9.07
N TYR A 86 -8.23 10.59 -7.81
CA TYR A 86 -9.32 10.44 -6.86
C TYR A 86 -9.79 11.83 -6.42
N PRO A 87 -10.54 12.56 -7.26
CA PRO A 87 -11.12 13.85 -6.87
C PRO A 87 -12.09 13.66 -5.71
N ASP A 88 -12.38 14.73 -4.94
CA ASP A 88 -13.30 14.66 -3.79
C ASP A 88 -14.70 14.14 -4.16
N SER A 89 -15.09 14.27 -5.44
CA SER A 89 -16.35 13.77 -5.98
C SER A 89 -16.36 12.27 -6.32
N ILE A 90 -15.23 11.57 -6.24
CA ILE A 90 -15.17 10.14 -6.53
C ILE A 90 -16.02 9.36 -5.52
N SER A 91 -16.86 8.45 -5.99
CA SER A 91 -17.59 7.58 -5.08
C SER A 91 -16.66 6.59 -4.39
N ASN A 92 -17.02 6.14 -3.19
CA ASN A 92 -16.27 5.10 -2.51
C ASN A 92 -16.23 3.80 -3.31
N ARG A 93 -17.31 3.46 -4.02
CA ARG A 93 -17.39 2.30 -4.92
C ARG A 93 -16.39 2.37 -6.07
N GLU A 94 -16.26 3.52 -6.74
CA GLU A 94 -15.27 3.73 -7.81
C GLU A 94 -13.84 3.68 -7.26
N PHE A 95 -13.60 4.29 -6.09
CA PHE A 95 -12.29 4.26 -5.44
C PHE A 95 -11.86 2.84 -5.05
N ILE A 96 -12.75 2.04 -4.44
CA ILE A 96 -12.50 0.64 -4.08
C ILE A 96 -12.17 -0.15 -5.36
N THR A 97 -13.01 -0.02 -6.38
CA THR A 97 -12.85 -0.70 -7.66
C THR A 97 -11.50 -0.40 -8.32
N ALA A 98 -11.12 0.88 -8.39
CA ALA A 98 -9.83 1.30 -8.91
C ALA A 98 -8.66 0.71 -8.12
N THR A 99 -8.75 0.73 -6.78
CA THR A 99 -7.70 0.19 -5.91
C THR A 99 -7.51 -1.32 -6.11
N TYR A 100 -8.59 -2.09 -6.25
CA TYR A 100 -8.53 -3.53 -6.55
C TYR A 100 -7.89 -3.81 -7.90
N LYS A 101 -8.22 -3.03 -8.94
CA LYS A 101 -7.58 -3.14 -10.25
C LYS A 101 -6.08 -2.86 -10.17
N ASN A 102 -5.72 -1.77 -9.51
CA ASN A 102 -4.33 -1.36 -9.36
C ASN A 102 -3.51 -2.42 -8.63
N LEU A 103 -4.02 -2.95 -7.51
CA LEU A 103 -3.30 -3.92 -6.69
C LEU A 103 -3.28 -5.32 -7.29
N PHE A 104 -4.43 -5.80 -7.79
CA PHE A 104 -4.69 -7.22 -8.01
C PHE A 104 -5.14 -7.57 -9.44
N ASN A 105 -5.25 -6.60 -10.34
CA ASN A 105 -5.71 -6.81 -11.72
C ASN A 105 -7.08 -7.48 -11.84
N ARG A 106 -7.97 -7.22 -10.87
CA ARG A 106 -9.34 -7.76 -10.87
C ARG A 106 -10.31 -6.80 -10.22
N GLU A 107 -11.60 -7.04 -10.45
CA GLU A 107 -12.67 -6.41 -9.69
C GLU A 107 -12.74 -7.00 -8.26
N PRO A 108 -13.21 -6.23 -7.27
CA PRO A 108 -13.64 -6.81 -6.00
C PRO A 108 -14.85 -7.73 -6.23
N ASP A 109 -14.99 -8.77 -5.41
CA ASP A 109 -16.26 -9.50 -5.34
C ASP A 109 -17.34 -8.60 -4.73
N LEU A 110 -18.61 -8.94 -4.97
CA LEU A 110 -19.74 -8.10 -4.57
C LEU A 110 -19.81 -7.91 -3.05
N ASP A 111 -19.63 -8.98 -2.28
CA ASP A 111 -19.71 -8.94 -0.82
C ASP A 111 -18.59 -8.07 -0.23
N GLY A 112 -17.36 -8.23 -0.75
CA GLY A 112 -16.22 -7.40 -0.38
C GLY A 112 -16.43 -5.93 -0.75
N LEU A 113 -16.96 -5.64 -1.94
CA LEU A 113 -17.26 -4.27 -2.38
C LEU A 113 -18.28 -3.59 -1.45
N GLU A 114 -19.38 -4.27 -1.14
CA GLU A 114 -20.42 -3.76 -0.26
C GLU A 114 -19.92 -3.54 1.17
N TYR A 115 -19.09 -4.46 1.68
CA TYR A 115 -18.45 -4.33 2.98
C TYR A 115 -17.59 -3.05 3.05
N TRP A 116 -16.67 -2.88 2.11
CA TRP A 116 -15.76 -1.73 2.12
C TRP A 116 -16.48 -0.42 1.84
N GLU A 117 -17.46 -0.42 0.94
CA GLU A 117 -18.24 0.78 0.63
C GLU A 117 -18.99 1.28 1.87
N LYS A 118 -19.60 0.37 2.63
CA LYS A 118 -20.28 0.70 3.88
C LYS A 118 -19.32 1.34 4.89
N ASP A 119 -18.15 0.74 5.11
CA ASP A 119 -17.18 1.24 6.09
C ASP A 119 -16.58 2.59 5.70
N LEU A 120 -16.32 2.81 4.40
CA LEU A 120 -15.86 4.11 3.90
C LEU A 120 -16.96 5.17 3.94
N ASN A 121 -18.22 4.81 3.67
CA ASN A 121 -19.35 5.75 3.77
C ASN A 121 -19.65 6.17 5.21
N ASN A 122 -19.43 5.27 6.17
CA ASN A 122 -19.59 5.55 7.59
C ASN A 122 -18.32 6.15 8.22
N GLU A 123 -17.28 6.42 7.43
CA GLU A 123 -15.98 6.92 7.90
C GLU A 123 -15.34 6.04 9.00
N THR A 124 -15.70 4.76 9.05
CA THR A 124 -15.11 3.79 9.99
C THR A 124 -13.65 3.52 9.63
N TYR A 125 -13.34 3.54 8.33
CA TYR A 125 -11.98 3.54 7.82
C TYR A 125 -11.79 4.73 6.87
N SER A 126 -10.58 5.30 6.91
CA SER A 126 -10.12 6.23 5.87
C SER A 126 -9.59 5.47 4.66
N LYS A 127 -9.50 6.15 3.51
CA LYS A 127 -9.04 5.55 2.24
C LYS A 127 -7.60 5.03 2.31
N ASP A 128 -6.72 5.69 3.06
CA ASP A 128 -5.35 5.24 3.32
C ASP A 128 -5.32 3.95 4.15
N VAL A 129 -6.14 3.85 5.21
CA VAL A 129 -6.25 2.62 6.02
C VAL A 129 -6.83 1.47 5.20
N PHE A 130 -7.81 1.75 4.34
CA PHE A 130 -8.33 0.75 3.39
C PHE A 130 -7.24 0.21 2.46
N ILE A 131 -6.44 1.09 1.83
CA ILE A 131 -5.31 0.67 0.97
C ILE A 131 -4.33 -0.21 1.74
N GLN A 132 -3.92 0.21 2.95
CA GLN A 132 -3.00 -0.57 3.77
C GLN A 132 -3.59 -1.92 4.17
N THR A 133 -4.88 -1.97 4.45
CA THR A 133 -5.58 -3.22 4.78
C THR A 133 -5.58 -4.19 3.61
N LEU A 134 -5.78 -3.72 2.38
CA LEU A 134 -5.66 -4.56 1.18
C LEU A 134 -4.23 -5.03 0.95
N ILE A 135 -3.25 -4.15 1.09
CA ILE A 135 -1.82 -4.49 0.94
C ILE A 135 -1.42 -5.60 1.93
N ASN A 136 -1.79 -5.45 3.20
CA ASN A 136 -1.45 -6.39 4.26
C ASN A 136 -2.30 -7.68 4.22
N GLY A 137 -3.51 -7.58 3.68
CA GLY A 137 -4.47 -8.68 3.57
C GLY A 137 -4.35 -9.54 2.31
N ALA A 138 -3.53 -9.13 1.33
CA ALA A 138 -3.35 -9.83 0.07
C ALA A 138 -2.85 -11.27 0.28
N LYS A 139 -3.45 -12.24 -0.41
CA LYS A 139 -3.13 -13.68 -0.30
C LYS A 139 -3.17 -14.35 -1.67
N GLY A 140 -2.54 -15.52 -1.80
CA GLY A 140 -2.57 -16.31 -3.04
C GLY A 140 -2.06 -15.52 -4.25
N ASP A 141 -2.84 -15.51 -5.33
CA ASP A 141 -2.50 -14.79 -6.56
C ASP A 141 -2.43 -13.28 -6.34
N ASP A 142 -3.31 -12.69 -5.52
CA ASP A 142 -3.30 -11.26 -5.21
C ASP A 142 -1.97 -10.84 -4.56
N ALA A 143 -1.47 -11.63 -3.61
CA ALA A 143 -0.18 -11.39 -2.98
C ALA A 143 0.98 -11.51 -4.00
N SER A 144 0.88 -12.48 -4.92
CA SER A 144 1.90 -12.71 -5.94
C SER A 144 1.93 -11.58 -6.96
N ILE A 145 0.77 -11.10 -7.42
CA ILE A 145 0.64 -9.94 -8.32
C ILE A 145 1.23 -8.71 -7.65
N LEU A 146 0.81 -8.41 -6.42
CA LEU A 146 1.28 -7.22 -5.70
C LEU A 146 2.80 -7.24 -5.48
N GLU A 147 3.37 -8.38 -5.07
CA GLU A 147 4.82 -8.51 -4.92
C GLU A 147 5.57 -8.37 -6.24
N ASN A 148 5.06 -8.96 -7.32
CA ASN A 148 5.66 -8.82 -8.64
C ASN A 148 5.62 -7.35 -9.09
N LYS A 149 4.48 -6.66 -8.93
CA LYS A 149 4.31 -5.24 -9.28
C LYS A 149 5.28 -4.36 -8.48
N ALA A 150 5.34 -4.56 -7.15
CA ALA A 150 6.25 -3.82 -6.30
C ALA A 150 7.73 -4.07 -6.67
N SER A 151 8.09 -5.33 -6.95
CA SER A 151 9.45 -5.69 -7.38
C SER A 151 9.86 -5.06 -8.72
N ALA A 152 8.92 -4.98 -9.67
CA ALA A 152 9.14 -4.26 -10.92
C ALA A 152 9.29 -2.76 -10.69
N GLY A 153 8.47 -2.17 -9.83
CA GLY A 153 8.55 -0.76 -9.46
C GLY A 153 9.90 -0.38 -8.84
N VAL A 154 10.39 -1.19 -7.90
CA VAL A 154 11.74 -1.02 -7.33
C VAL A 154 12.82 -1.14 -8.39
N SER A 155 12.69 -2.09 -9.33
CA SER A 155 13.65 -2.26 -10.43
C SER A 155 13.67 -1.04 -11.37
N PHE A 156 12.51 -0.47 -11.66
CA PHE A 156 12.36 0.72 -12.48
C PHE A 156 13.03 1.94 -11.81
N ALA A 157 12.76 2.16 -10.52
CA ALA A 157 13.39 3.23 -9.74
C ALA A 157 14.92 3.08 -9.71
N ASN A 158 15.42 1.88 -9.44
CA ASN A 158 16.86 1.59 -9.37
C ASN A 158 17.57 1.70 -10.72
N ALA A 159 16.85 1.58 -11.83
CA ALA A 159 17.37 1.84 -13.17
C ALA A 159 17.49 3.34 -13.50
N ASN A 160 17.05 4.22 -12.58
CA ASN A 160 17.06 5.67 -12.72
C ASN A 160 16.34 6.15 -13.99
N ILE A 161 15.26 5.46 -14.36
CA ILE A 161 14.42 5.82 -15.49
C ILE A 161 13.38 6.83 -15.03
N ASN A 162 13.23 7.91 -15.80
CA ASN A 162 12.21 8.94 -15.56
C ASN A 162 11.27 9.05 -16.78
N ASP A 163 10.60 7.94 -17.09
CA ASP A 163 9.57 7.87 -18.14
C ASP A 163 8.24 7.46 -17.53
N SER A 164 7.28 8.38 -17.56
CA SER A 164 5.96 8.15 -16.99
C SER A 164 5.22 7.01 -17.69
N ASN A 165 5.21 6.96 -19.03
CA ASN A 165 4.50 5.93 -19.77
C ASN A 165 5.06 4.52 -19.47
N LEU A 166 6.39 4.41 -19.37
CA LEU A 166 7.02 3.15 -19.00
C LEU A 166 6.65 2.76 -17.56
N SER A 167 6.61 3.71 -16.63
CA SER A 167 6.26 3.45 -15.23
C SER A 167 4.87 2.82 -15.04
N PHE A 168 3.90 3.15 -15.90
CA PHE A 168 2.57 2.52 -15.93
C PHE A 168 2.63 1.17 -16.64
N SER A 169 3.16 1.14 -17.88
CA SER A 169 3.10 -0.06 -18.73
C SER A 169 3.78 -1.29 -18.14
N ILE A 170 4.88 -1.12 -17.39
CA ILE A 170 5.57 -2.24 -16.74
C ILE A 170 4.80 -2.80 -15.53
N ILE A 171 3.88 -2.03 -14.96
CA ILE A 171 3.03 -2.44 -13.83
C ILE A 171 1.72 -3.08 -14.31
N GLU A 172 1.11 -2.53 -15.37
CA GLU A 172 -0.16 -3.00 -15.92
C GLU A 172 -0.10 -4.47 -16.39
N ASP A 173 0.98 -4.86 -17.07
CA ASP A 173 1.15 -6.19 -17.66
C ASP A 173 1.47 -7.31 -16.64
N ILE A 174 1.69 -6.97 -15.36
CA ILE A 174 2.16 -7.94 -14.37
C ILE A 174 1.04 -8.85 -13.88
N THR A 175 1.34 -10.15 -13.77
CA THR A 175 0.42 -11.17 -13.26
C THR A 175 1.03 -11.91 -12.06
N ALA A 176 0.33 -12.91 -11.53
CA ALA A 176 0.85 -13.78 -10.48
C ALA A 176 2.05 -14.61 -10.97
N ASP A 177 2.14 -14.89 -12.27
CA ASP A 177 3.25 -15.62 -12.86
C ASP A 177 4.53 -14.75 -12.90
N LYS A 178 5.62 -15.28 -12.34
CA LYS A 178 6.92 -14.61 -12.27
C LYS A 178 7.51 -14.29 -13.65
N SER A 179 7.09 -14.97 -14.72
CA SER A 179 7.51 -14.66 -16.10
C SER A 179 7.11 -13.24 -16.53
N SER A 180 5.98 -12.73 -16.04
CA SER A 180 5.56 -11.33 -16.28
C SER A 180 6.51 -10.32 -15.61
N LEU A 181 6.98 -10.62 -14.39
CA LEU A 181 8.00 -9.81 -13.71
C LEU A 181 9.34 -9.85 -14.46
N ILE A 182 9.76 -11.02 -14.94
CA ILE A 182 10.98 -11.15 -15.75
C ILE A 182 10.87 -10.28 -17.01
N SER A 183 9.74 -10.36 -17.72
CA SER A 183 9.49 -9.55 -18.92
C SER A 183 9.52 -8.05 -18.62
N ALA A 184 8.94 -7.62 -17.50
CA ALA A 184 9.00 -6.23 -17.06
C ALA A 184 10.45 -5.77 -16.77
N LYS A 185 11.25 -6.60 -16.09
CA LYS A 185 12.67 -6.32 -15.83
C LYS A 185 13.50 -6.26 -17.11
N ASP A 186 13.22 -7.12 -18.08
CA ASP A 186 13.90 -7.09 -19.38
C ASP A 186 13.57 -5.81 -20.15
N LYS A 187 12.30 -5.36 -20.13
CA LYS A 187 11.90 -4.05 -20.69
C LYS A 187 12.68 -2.90 -20.05
N ILE A 188 12.79 -2.89 -18.71
CA ILE A 188 13.54 -1.87 -17.95
C ILE A 188 15.02 -1.88 -18.33
N LEU A 189 15.66 -3.04 -18.34
CA LEU A 189 17.09 -3.19 -18.67
C LEU A 189 17.40 -2.84 -20.13
N GLY A 190 16.44 -3.03 -21.02
CA GLY A 190 16.54 -2.66 -22.43
C GLY A 190 16.34 -1.16 -22.70
N TYR A 191 15.76 -0.42 -21.77
CA TYR A 191 15.33 0.96 -22.02
C TYR A 191 16.49 1.96 -22.22
N ASN A 192 17.58 1.78 -21.48
CA ASN A 192 18.75 2.68 -21.53
C ASN A 192 19.83 2.24 -22.54
N LYS A 193 19.54 1.25 -23.41
CA LYS A 193 20.47 0.74 -24.43
C LYS A 193 20.21 1.41 -25.78
#